data_AF-A0A938T0E7-F1
#
_entry.id   AF-A0A938T0E7-F1
#
_cell.length_a   1.000
_cell.length_b   1.000
_cell.length_c   1.000
_cell.angle_alpha   90.00
_cell.angle_beta   90.00
_cell.angle_gamma   90.00
#
_symmetry.space_group_name_H-M   'P 1'
#
loop_
_entity.id
_entity.type
_entity.pdbx_description
1 polymer ?
#
loop_
_entity_poly.entity_id
_entity_poly.type
_entity_poly.pdbx_seq_one_letter_code
_entity_poly.pdbx_strand_id
1 'polypeptide(L)'
;MNFSEYLLIGILTGLIVALVLSLIYRVNLRSKKGTLERERAQIIDESKKEAERIKKEAIIEAKDVVYQAKSESDKELKERRSELNHLDRRLRQKEETIERKVEQLEKREQDLNRREKDYSSKERTIQEKETHYDQLIKNQKQLLEKLSGLNSEDAKQELLRKVEEESKFEAAKLIKKIEDEAKENAEKKAKEIMGLAIQ
;
A
#
# COMPACT_ATOMS: atom_id res chain seq x y z
N MET A 1 63.45 -120.51 -35.84
CA MET A 1 62.33 -119.60 -35.58
C MET A 1 61.74 -119.23 -36.93
N ASN A 2 60.49 -119.61 -37.18
CA ASN A 2 59.86 -119.56 -38.50
C ASN A 2 59.38 -118.12 -38.81
N PHE A 3 59.37 -117.72 -40.08
CA PHE A 3 58.91 -116.38 -40.51
C PHE A 3 57.50 -116.02 -39.98
N SER A 4 56.65 -117.02 -39.78
CA SER A 4 55.32 -116.90 -39.18
C SER A 4 55.34 -116.45 -37.71
N GLU A 5 56.37 -116.81 -36.93
CA GLU A 5 56.49 -116.44 -35.50
C GLU A 5 56.84 -114.95 -35.35
N TYR A 6 57.71 -114.41 -36.21
CA TYR A 6 58.04 -112.98 -36.23
C TYR A 6 56.86 -112.10 -36.65
N LEU A 7 56.04 -112.56 -37.61
CA LEU A 7 54.80 -111.88 -38.01
C LEU A 7 53.79 -111.80 -36.87
N LEU A 8 53.60 -112.91 -36.12
CA LEU A 8 52.71 -112.96 -34.96
C LEU A 8 53.16 -112.00 -33.85
N ILE A 9 54.46 -111.94 -33.55
CA ILE A 9 55.03 -111.02 -32.55
C ILE A 9 54.86 -109.55 -33.00
N GLY A 10 55.05 -109.24 -34.28
CA GLY A 10 54.85 -107.90 -34.84
C GLY A 10 53.39 -107.43 -34.74
N ILE A 11 52.43 -108.32 -35.02
CA ILE A 11 51.00 -108.02 -34.88
C ILE A 11 50.63 -107.81 -33.41
N LEU A 12 51.13 -108.67 -32.51
CA LEU A 12 50.83 -108.58 -31.08
C LEU A 12 51.37 -107.28 -30.46
N THR A 13 52.61 -106.92 -30.80
CA THR A 13 53.23 -105.66 -30.36
C THR A 13 52.55 -104.43 -30.94
N GLY A 14 52.16 -104.46 -32.22
CA GLY A 14 51.36 -103.41 -32.84
C GLY A 14 49.99 -103.20 -32.16
N LEU A 15 49.30 -104.29 -31.81
CA LEU A 15 48.04 -104.24 -31.07
C LEU A 15 48.21 -103.66 -29.66
N ILE A 16 49.28 -104.04 -28.95
CA ILE A 16 49.58 -103.51 -27.61
C ILE A 16 49.87 -102.01 -27.70
N VAL A 17 50.68 -101.56 -28.65
CA VAL A 17 50.99 -100.14 -28.85
C VAL A 17 49.72 -99.34 -29.21
N ALA A 18 48.88 -99.86 -30.11
CA ALA A 18 47.61 -99.23 -30.47
C ALA A 18 46.65 -99.12 -29.27
N LEU A 19 46.59 -100.15 -28.42
CA LEU A 19 45.76 -100.16 -27.22
C LEU A 19 46.26 -99.15 -26.18
N VAL A 20 47.57 -99.09 -25.95
CA VAL A 20 48.20 -98.10 -25.03
C VAL A 20 47.95 -96.67 -25.53
N LEU A 21 48.18 -96.38 -26.81
CA LEU A 21 47.89 -95.07 -27.40
C LEU A 21 46.40 -94.70 -27.32
N SER A 22 45.50 -95.67 -27.54
CA SER A 22 44.05 -95.48 -27.39
C SER A 22 43.65 -95.14 -25.95
N LEU A 23 44.24 -95.80 -24.95
CA LEU A 23 43.99 -95.51 -23.54
C LEU A 23 44.52 -94.14 -23.13
N ILE A 24 45.74 -93.78 -23.53
CA ILE A 24 46.32 -92.46 -23.26
C ILE A 24 45.48 -91.35 -23.90
N TYR A 25 45.04 -91.54 -25.16
CA TYR A 25 44.17 -90.59 -25.83
C TYR A 25 42.82 -90.45 -25.12
N ARG A 26 42.19 -91.57 -24.72
CA ARG A 26 40.92 -91.55 -23.97
C ARG A 26 41.05 -90.85 -22.62
N VAL A 27 42.11 -91.12 -21.85
CA VAL A 27 42.34 -90.49 -20.55
C VAL A 27 42.54 -88.98 -20.71
N ASN A 28 43.37 -88.54 -21.66
CA ASN A 28 43.58 -87.12 -21.93
C ASN A 28 42.29 -86.40 -22.39
N LEU A 29 41.50 -87.05 -23.26
CA LEU A 29 40.23 -86.49 -23.72
C LEU A 29 39.22 -86.35 -22.58
N ARG A 30 39.17 -87.33 -21.66
CA ARG A 30 38.29 -87.31 -20.49
C ARG A 30 38.71 -86.23 -19.49
N SER A 31 40.01 -86.08 -19.24
CA SER A 31 40.56 -84.99 -18.43
C SER A 31 40.25 -83.62 -19.04
N LYS A 32 40.45 -83.45 -20.36
CA LYS A 32 40.16 -82.19 -21.06
C LYS A 32 38.67 -81.84 -21.06
N LYS A 33 37.78 -82.82 -21.19
CA LYS A 33 36.33 -82.61 -21.03
C LYS A 33 35.97 -82.20 -19.61
N GLY A 34 36.52 -82.88 -18.60
CA GLY A 34 36.29 -82.55 -17.19
C GLY A 34 36.78 -81.15 -16.81
N THR A 35 37.91 -80.69 -17.36
CA THR A 35 38.39 -79.31 -17.14
C THR A 35 37.50 -78.29 -17.83
N LEU A 36 37.08 -78.54 -19.07
CA LEU A 36 36.15 -77.65 -19.80
C LEU A 36 34.78 -77.56 -19.13
N GLU A 37 34.26 -78.65 -18.57
CA GLU A 37 33.01 -78.65 -17.82
C GLU A 37 33.12 -77.84 -16.53
N ARG A 38 34.24 -77.96 -15.80
CA ARG A 38 34.52 -77.15 -14.60
C ARG A 38 34.65 -75.67 -14.94
N GLU A 39 35.37 -75.33 -15.99
CA GLU A 39 35.55 -73.95 -16.45
C GLU A 39 34.21 -73.34 -16.88
N ARG A 40 33.39 -74.08 -17.63
CA ARG A 40 32.02 -73.65 -17.96
C ARG A 40 31.16 -73.43 -16.72
N ALA A 41 31.21 -74.36 -15.75
CA ALA A 41 30.46 -74.24 -14.52
C ALA A 41 30.91 -73.02 -13.70
N GLN A 42 32.22 -72.75 -13.66
CA GLN A 42 32.80 -71.59 -12.99
C GLN A 42 32.36 -70.28 -13.67
N ILE A 43 32.43 -70.19 -15.00
CA ILE A 43 31.97 -69.01 -15.75
C ILE A 43 30.48 -68.73 -15.48
N ILE A 44 29.64 -69.77 -15.44
CA ILE A 44 28.21 -69.62 -15.14
C ILE A 44 28.00 -69.15 -13.70
N ASP A 45 28.74 -69.69 -12.73
CA ASP A 45 28.66 -69.27 -11.32
C ASP A 45 29.11 -67.82 -11.13
N GLU A 46 30.23 -67.44 -11.73
CA GLU A 46 30.74 -66.06 -11.73
C GLU A 46 29.74 -65.10 -12.39
N SER A 47 29.17 -65.48 -13.53
CA SER A 47 28.15 -64.68 -14.21
C SER A 47 26.89 -64.49 -13.36
N LYS A 48 26.47 -65.53 -12.61
CA LYS A 48 25.33 -65.43 -11.69
C LYS A 48 25.63 -64.52 -10.51
N LYS A 49 26.81 -64.65 -9.91
CA LYS A 49 27.25 -63.77 -8.82
C LYS A 49 27.34 -62.31 -9.26
N GLU A 50 27.85 -62.07 -10.47
CA GLU A 50 27.92 -60.74 -11.05
C GLU A 50 26.51 -60.16 -11.30
N ALA A 51 25.61 -60.95 -11.89
CA ALA A 51 24.22 -60.53 -12.08
C ALA A 51 23.51 -60.21 -10.76
N GLU A 52 23.74 -61.01 -9.71
CA GLU A 52 23.23 -60.71 -8.37
C GLU A 52 23.83 -59.44 -7.77
N ARG A 53 25.12 -59.20 -7.98
CA ARG A 53 25.81 -57.98 -7.53
C ARG A 53 25.22 -56.76 -8.21
N ILE A 54 25.13 -56.75 -9.54
CA ILE A 54 24.53 -55.66 -10.33
C ILE A 54 23.10 -55.39 -9.87
N LYS A 55 22.30 -56.45 -9.66
CA LYS A 55 20.93 -56.28 -9.16
C LYS A 55 20.88 -55.63 -7.78
N LYS A 56 21.77 -56.03 -6.86
CA LYS A 56 21.84 -55.44 -5.51
C LYS A 56 22.30 -53.99 -5.56
N GLU A 57 23.32 -53.69 -6.36
CA GLU A 57 23.83 -52.33 -6.57
C GLU A 57 22.76 -51.42 -7.17
N ALA A 58 22.06 -51.86 -8.22
CA ALA A 58 20.96 -51.11 -8.83
C ALA A 58 19.82 -50.84 -7.84
N ILE A 59 19.51 -51.79 -6.94
CA ILE A 59 18.50 -51.58 -5.89
C ILE A 59 19.00 -50.55 -4.86
N ILE A 60 20.28 -50.58 -4.49
CA ILE A 60 20.87 -49.62 -3.55
C ILE A 60 20.86 -48.22 -4.15
N GLU A 61 21.30 -48.08 -5.39
CA GLU A 61 21.32 -46.81 -6.12
C GLU A 61 19.90 -46.25 -6.29
N ALA A 62 18.92 -47.08 -6.67
CA ALA A 62 17.53 -46.67 -6.75
C ALA A 62 16.98 -46.19 -5.40
N LYS A 63 17.35 -46.86 -4.29
CA LYS A 63 16.98 -46.43 -2.94
C LYS A 63 17.63 -45.11 -2.56
N ASP A 64 18.90 -44.91 -2.92
CA ASP A 64 19.62 -43.66 -2.64
C ASP A 64 18.99 -42.48 -3.38
N VAL A 65 18.66 -42.65 -4.67
CA VAL A 65 17.94 -41.62 -5.46
C VAL A 65 16.58 -41.29 -4.83
N VAL A 66 15.81 -42.30 -4.42
CA VAL A 66 14.51 -42.07 -3.76
C VAL A 66 14.70 -41.35 -2.42
N TYR A 67 15.74 -41.69 -1.66
CA TYR A 67 16.04 -41.04 -0.38
C TYR A 67 16.46 -39.59 -0.57
N GLN A 68 17.32 -39.32 -1.55
CA GLN A 68 17.75 -37.96 -1.90
C GLN A 68 16.56 -37.11 -2.36
N ALA A 69 15.75 -37.61 -3.30
CA ALA A 69 14.56 -36.91 -3.78
C ALA A 69 13.56 -36.61 -2.65
N LYS A 70 13.39 -37.55 -1.71
CA LYS A 70 12.56 -37.34 -0.51
C LYS A 70 13.16 -36.27 0.40
N SER A 71 14.46 -36.30 0.66
CA SER A 71 15.14 -35.31 1.49
C SER A 71 15.06 -33.90 0.90
N GLU A 72 15.21 -33.77 -0.42
CA GLU A 72 15.04 -32.50 -1.13
C GLU A 72 13.61 -31.99 -1.03
N SER A 73 12.62 -32.87 -1.25
CA SER A 73 11.20 -32.53 -1.12
C SER A 73 10.85 -32.09 0.30
N ASP A 74 11.34 -32.79 1.34
CA ASP A 74 11.10 -32.43 2.74
C ASP A 74 11.73 -31.08 3.09
N LYS A 75 12.90 -30.77 2.51
CA LYS A 75 13.55 -29.46 2.67
C LYS A 75 12.74 -28.35 2.00
N GLU A 76 12.31 -28.54 0.75
CA GLU A 76 11.47 -27.57 0.02
C GLU A 76 10.15 -27.33 0.76
N LEU A 77 9.49 -28.38 1.24
CA LEU A 77 8.26 -28.26 2.03
C LEU A 77 8.47 -27.45 3.32
N LYS A 78 9.61 -27.66 4.00
CA LYS A 78 9.96 -26.91 5.21
C LYS A 78 10.22 -25.43 4.90
N GLU A 79 10.96 -25.14 3.84
CA GLU A 79 11.21 -23.77 3.37
C GLU A 79 9.90 -23.09 3.00
N ARG A 80 9.06 -23.74 2.19
CA ARG A 80 7.76 -23.22 1.79
C ARG A 80 6.83 -22.98 2.96
N ARG A 81 6.81 -23.89 3.94
CA ARG A 81 6.04 -23.71 5.18
C ARG A 81 6.54 -22.52 6.00
N SER A 82 7.86 -22.31 6.05
CA SER A 82 8.45 -21.15 6.73
C SER A 82 8.07 -19.84 6.04
N GLU A 83 8.13 -19.79 4.71
CA GLU A 83 7.69 -18.63 3.92
C GLU A 83 6.21 -18.32 4.14
N LEU A 84 5.35 -19.34 4.10
CA LEU A 84 3.91 -19.17 4.34
C LEU A 84 3.64 -18.62 5.75
N ASN A 85 4.32 -19.14 6.78
CA ASN A 85 4.20 -18.62 8.14
C ASN A 85 4.67 -17.16 8.25
N HIS A 86 5.71 -16.78 7.50
CA HIS A 86 6.20 -15.40 7.49
C HIS A 86 5.19 -14.47 6.79
N LEU A 87 4.62 -14.90 5.67
CA LEU A 87 3.58 -14.15 4.97
C LEU A 87 2.31 -14.00 5.82
N ASP A 88 1.86 -15.07 6.49
CA ASP A 88 0.70 -15.04 7.38
C ASP A 88 0.88 -14.02 8.51
N ARG A 89 2.06 -14.02 9.17
CA ARG A 89 2.39 -13.02 10.21
C ARG A 89 2.35 -11.59 9.67
N ARG A 90 2.90 -11.35 8.47
CA ARG A 90 2.87 -10.02 7.84
C ARG A 90 1.46 -9.59 7.45
N LEU A 91 0.62 -10.53 7.00
CA LEU A 91 -0.78 -10.26 6.68
C LEU A 91 -1.56 -9.91 7.93
N ARG A 92 -1.46 -10.71 9.01
CA ARG A 92 -2.10 -10.41 10.31
C ARG A 92 -1.70 -9.04 10.85
N GLN A 93 -0.42 -8.69 10.79
CA GLN A 93 0.05 -7.37 11.23
C GLN A 93 -0.57 -6.23 10.39
N LYS A 94 -0.74 -6.43 9.08
CA LYS A 94 -1.43 -5.47 8.21
C LYS A 94 -2.92 -5.38 8.53
N GLU A 95 -3.58 -6.51 8.77
CA GLU A 95 -4.99 -6.57 9.17
C GLU A 95 -5.22 -5.80 10.46
N GLU A 96 -4.45 -6.08 11.52
CA GLU A 96 -4.53 -5.35 12.80
C GLU A 96 -4.27 -3.84 12.62
N THR A 97 -3.34 -3.47 11.72
CA THR A 97 -3.06 -2.05 11.43
C THR A 97 -4.24 -1.39 10.72
N ILE A 98 -4.90 -2.10 9.80
CA ILE A 98 -6.07 -1.61 9.08
C ILE A 98 -7.25 -1.47 10.05
N GLU A 99 -7.51 -2.47 10.88
CA GLU A 99 -8.57 -2.43 11.89
C GLU A 99 -8.42 -1.22 12.82
N ARG A 100 -7.21 -0.97 13.35
CA ARG A 100 -6.93 0.23 14.17
C ARG A 100 -7.19 1.54 13.42
N LYS A 101 -6.86 1.60 12.13
CA LYS A 101 -7.12 2.78 11.30
C LYS A 101 -8.62 2.98 11.07
N VAL A 102 -9.36 1.90 10.85
CA VAL A 102 -10.82 1.91 10.70
C VAL A 102 -11.46 2.44 11.98
N GLU A 103 -11.10 1.89 13.15
CA GLU A 103 -11.62 2.38 14.44
C GLU A 103 -11.30 3.88 14.67
N GLN A 104 -10.10 4.33 14.28
CA GLN A 104 -9.73 5.74 14.39
C GLN A 104 -10.54 6.63 13.45
N LEU A 105 -10.81 6.16 12.23
CA LEU A 105 -11.63 6.87 11.25
C LEU A 105 -13.09 6.96 11.72
N GLU A 106 -13.67 5.86 12.22
CA GLU A 106 -15.02 5.83 12.76
C GLU A 106 -15.18 6.79 13.94
N LYS A 107 -14.21 6.85 14.86
CA LYS A 107 -14.22 7.83 15.95
C LYS A 107 -14.19 9.27 15.44
N ARG A 108 -13.34 9.57 14.46
CA ARG A 108 -13.27 10.90 13.84
C ARG A 108 -14.56 11.26 13.13
N GLU A 109 -15.17 10.31 12.42
CA GLU A 109 -16.45 10.50 11.75
C GLU A 109 -17.58 10.79 12.74
N GLN A 110 -17.63 10.06 13.86
CA GLN A 110 -18.58 10.34 14.94
C GLN A 110 -18.39 11.73 15.54
N ASP A 111 -17.14 12.15 15.78
CA ASP A 111 -16.83 13.48 16.31
C ASP A 111 -17.19 14.59 15.31
N LEU A 112 -16.92 14.38 14.02
CA LEU A 112 -17.31 15.31 12.95
C LEU A 112 -18.83 15.43 12.85
N ASN A 113 -19.56 14.31 12.84
CA ASN A 113 -21.03 14.30 12.84
C ASN A 113 -21.61 15.01 14.06
N ARG A 114 -20.99 14.88 15.24
CA ARG A 114 -21.40 15.62 16.45
C ARG A 114 -21.20 17.13 16.29
N ARG A 115 -20.04 17.54 15.77
CA ARG A 115 -19.74 18.96 15.50
C ARG A 115 -20.67 19.55 14.45
N GLU A 116 -20.96 18.81 13.40
CA GLU A 116 -21.88 19.25 12.34
C GLU A 116 -23.29 19.49 12.89
N LYS A 117 -23.78 18.59 13.75
CA LYS A 117 -25.06 18.78 14.45
C LYS A 117 -25.05 20.00 15.38
N ASP A 118 -23.97 20.19 16.13
CA ASP A 118 -23.80 21.37 16.99
C ASP A 118 -23.80 22.67 16.18
N TYR A 119 -23.03 22.74 15.09
CA TYR A 119 -23.00 23.90 14.19
C TYR A 119 -24.35 24.16 13.55
N SER A 120 -25.04 23.12 13.05
CA SER A 120 -26.39 23.28 12.49
C SER A 120 -27.39 23.82 13.52
N SER A 121 -27.29 23.39 14.78
CA SER A 121 -28.15 23.92 15.85
C SER A 121 -27.86 25.40 16.17
N LYS A 122 -26.58 25.78 16.18
CA LYS A 122 -26.14 27.17 16.40
C LYS A 122 -26.57 28.07 15.26
N GLU A 123 -26.44 27.61 14.02
CA GLU A 123 -26.86 28.35 12.83
C GLU A 123 -28.36 28.65 12.87
N ARG A 124 -29.21 27.67 13.22
CA ARG A 124 -30.64 27.89 13.43
C ARG A 124 -30.92 28.91 14.53
N THR A 125 -30.22 28.79 15.66
CA THR A 125 -30.38 29.74 16.78
C THR A 125 -29.99 31.17 16.37
N ILE A 126 -28.94 31.32 15.55
CA ILE A 126 -28.50 32.61 15.03
C ILE A 126 -29.56 33.17 14.09
N GLN A 127 -30.07 32.38 13.14
CA GLN A 127 -31.15 32.82 12.24
C GLN A 127 -32.42 33.26 12.98
N GLU A 128 -32.81 32.54 14.03
CA GLU A 128 -33.94 32.91 14.88
C GLU A 128 -33.71 34.25 15.58
N LYS A 129 -32.50 34.47 16.11
CA LYS A 129 -32.11 35.74 16.74
C LYS A 129 -32.05 36.89 15.75
N GLU A 130 -31.48 36.68 14.57
CA GLU A 130 -31.45 37.70 13.50
C GLU A 130 -32.87 38.12 13.13
N THR A 131 -33.76 37.15 12.90
CA THR A 131 -35.17 37.40 12.61
C THR A 131 -35.85 38.18 13.74
N HIS A 132 -35.57 37.81 14.99
CA HIS A 132 -36.12 38.50 16.16
C HIS A 132 -35.60 39.94 16.27
N TYR A 133 -34.30 40.16 16.07
CA TYR A 133 -33.71 41.49 16.09
C TYR A 133 -34.25 42.38 14.97
N ASP A 134 -34.41 41.85 13.76
CA ASP A 134 -35.02 42.57 12.65
C ASP A 134 -36.45 43.02 12.97
N GLN A 135 -37.25 42.15 13.60
CA GLN A 135 -38.58 42.50 14.08
C GLN A 135 -38.54 43.58 15.17
N LEU A 136 -37.60 43.47 16.12
CA LEU A 136 -37.45 44.43 17.21
C LEU A 136 -37.04 45.82 16.69
N ILE A 137 -36.09 45.87 15.76
CA ILE A 137 -35.67 47.10 15.07
C ILE A 137 -36.85 47.71 14.31
N LYS A 138 -37.63 46.90 13.60
CA LYS A 138 -38.83 47.37 12.88
C LYS A 138 -39.86 47.95 13.83
N ASN A 139 -40.15 47.27 14.94
CA ASN A 139 -41.10 47.75 15.95
C ASN A 139 -40.61 49.04 16.61
N GLN A 140 -39.32 49.13 16.93
CA GLN A 140 -38.72 50.30 17.55
C GLN A 140 -38.75 51.51 16.62
N LYS A 141 -38.49 51.32 15.32
CA LYS A 141 -38.67 52.37 14.30
C LYS A 141 -40.13 52.86 14.25
N GLN A 142 -41.10 51.96 14.21
CA GLN A 142 -42.52 52.33 14.20
C GLN A 142 -42.96 53.06 15.48
N LEU A 143 -42.45 52.66 16.64
CA LEU A 143 -42.71 53.34 17.91
C LEU A 143 -42.10 54.73 17.94
N LEU A 144 -40.86 54.89 17.46
CA LEU A 144 -40.21 56.19 17.34
C LEU A 144 -41.00 57.11 16.41
N GLU A 145 -41.40 56.65 15.23
CA GLU A 145 -42.26 57.40 14.29
C GLU A 145 -43.58 57.85 14.93
N LYS A 146 -44.20 56.99 15.75
CA LYS A 146 -45.43 57.33 16.48
C LYS A 146 -45.20 58.35 17.59
N LEU A 147 -44.13 58.20 18.38
CA LEU A 147 -43.79 59.11 19.49
C LEU A 147 -43.34 60.48 18.99
N SER A 148 -42.60 60.54 17.88
CA SER A 148 -42.19 61.80 17.25
C SER A 148 -43.36 62.52 16.56
N GLY A 149 -44.50 61.83 16.32
CA GLY A 149 -45.62 62.38 15.56
C GLY A 149 -45.27 62.75 14.12
N LEU A 150 -44.09 62.31 13.65
CA LEU A 150 -43.48 62.63 12.38
C LEU A 150 -42.93 61.34 11.81
N ASN A 151 -43.29 61.04 10.55
CA ASN A 151 -42.67 59.93 9.85
C ASN A 151 -41.18 60.24 9.60
N SER A 152 -40.36 59.23 9.31
CA SER A 152 -38.91 59.41 9.16
C SER A 152 -38.51 60.40 8.04
N GLU A 153 -39.34 60.53 7.00
CA GLU A 153 -39.19 61.51 5.91
C GLU A 153 -39.63 62.92 6.37
N ASP A 154 -40.71 63.02 7.14
CA ASP A 154 -41.19 64.30 7.70
C ASP A 154 -40.19 64.89 8.69
N ALA A 155 -39.59 64.05 9.55
CA ALA A 155 -38.56 64.46 10.50
C ALA A 155 -37.30 64.97 9.78
N LYS A 156 -36.94 64.35 8.65
CA LYS A 156 -35.84 64.79 7.79
C LYS A 156 -36.15 66.14 7.13
N GLN A 157 -37.38 66.33 6.63
CA GLN A 157 -37.80 67.62 6.07
C GLN A 157 -37.81 68.72 7.12
N GLU A 158 -38.30 68.46 8.33
CA GLU A 158 -38.34 69.47 9.39
C GLU A 158 -36.94 69.85 9.89
N LEU A 159 -36.01 68.89 9.96
CA LEU A 159 -34.60 69.17 10.26
C LEU A 159 -33.98 70.07 9.18
N LEU A 160 -34.20 69.74 7.91
CA LEU A 160 -33.69 70.55 6.79
C LEU A 160 -34.27 71.96 6.81
N ARG A 161 -35.56 72.11 7.12
CA ARG A 161 -36.22 73.42 7.24
C ARG A 161 -35.62 74.26 8.37
N LYS A 162 -35.36 73.67 9.54
CA LYS A 162 -34.71 74.38 10.67
C LYS A 162 -33.30 74.83 10.34
N VAL A 163 -32.51 73.97 9.69
CA VAL A 163 -31.15 74.32 9.24
C VAL A 163 -31.21 75.48 8.24
N GLU A 164 -32.19 75.49 7.34
CA GLU A 164 -32.39 76.59 6.39
C GLU A 164 -32.77 77.91 7.10
N GLU A 165 -33.68 77.87 8.07
CA GLU A 165 -34.09 79.05 8.86
C GLU A 165 -32.94 79.62 9.70
N GLU A 166 -32.18 78.78 10.41
CA GLU A 166 -31.00 79.20 11.17
C GLU A 166 -29.94 79.82 10.26
N SER A 167 -29.70 79.22 9.10
CA SER A 167 -28.75 79.74 8.11
C SER A 167 -29.17 81.11 7.60
N LYS A 168 -30.47 81.33 7.34
CA LYS A 168 -31.01 82.66 6.94
C LYS A 168 -30.85 83.69 8.04
N PHE A 169 -31.09 83.30 9.30
CA PHE A 169 -30.95 84.19 10.45
C PHE A 169 -29.49 84.64 10.66
N GLU A 170 -28.54 83.71 10.62
CA GLU A 170 -27.11 84.04 10.71
C GLU A 170 -26.65 84.89 9.53
N ALA A 171 -27.12 84.60 8.30
CA ALA A 171 -26.84 85.43 7.14
C ALA A 171 -27.37 86.86 7.31
N ALA A 172 -28.59 87.05 7.82
CA ALA A 172 -29.15 88.38 8.07
C ALA A 172 -28.36 89.16 9.14
N LYS A 173 -27.89 88.47 10.20
CA LYS A 173 -27.04 89.07 11.23
C LYS A 173 -25.69 89.51 10.66
N LEU A 174 -25.10 88.69 9.79
CA LEU A 174 -23.86 89.02 9.09
C LEU A 174 -24.05 90.23 8.18
N ILE A 175 -25.14 90.27 7.40
CA ILE A 175 -25.47 91.42 6.53
C ILE A 175 -25.58 92.70 7.37
N LYS A 176 -26.33 92.67 8.48
CA LYS A 176 -26.48 93.84 9.34
C LYS A 176 -25.15 94.30 9.94
N LYS A 177 -24.29 93.36 10.35
CA LYS A 177 -22.94 93.68 10.82
C LYS A 177 -22.09 94.35 9.73
N ILE A 178 -22.14 93.84 8.50
CA ILE A 178 -21.44 94.44 7.35
C ILE A 178 -21.98 95.84 7.05
N GLU A 179 -23.30 96.05 7.11
CA GLU A 179 -23.91 97.37 6.93
C GLU A 179 -23.48 98.37 8.02
N ASP A 180 -23.46 97.94 9.28
CA ASP A 180 -23.05 98.78 10.40
C ASP A 180 -21.55 99.13 10.31
N GLU A 181 -20.69 98.16 9.97
CA GLU A 181 -19.27 98.40 9.71
C GLU A 181 -19.07 99.34 8.50
N ALA A 182 -19.86 99.18 7.43
CA ALA A 182 -19.80 100.06 6.27
C ALA A 182 -20.22 101.50 6.63
N LYS A 183 -21.26 101.67 7.46
CA LYS A 183 -21.68 102.99 7.97
C LYS A 183 -20.62 103.62 8.88
N GLU A 184 -20.06 102.86 9.83
CA GLU A 184 -19.01 103.36 10.71
C GLU A 184 -17.77 103.77 9.92
N ASN A 185 -17.37 102.97 8.93
CA ASN A 185 -16.26 103.29 8.03
C ASN A 185 -16.56 104.53 7.16
N ALA A 186 -17.80 104.68 6.68
CA ALA A 186 -18.23 105.86 5.94
C ALA A 186 -18.21 107.11 6.83
N GLU A 187 -18.67 107.03 8.09
CA GLU A 187 -18.59 108.13 9.06
C GLU A 187 -17.16 108.50 9.40
N LYS A 188 -16.28 107.51 9.63
CA LYS A 188 -14.85 107.75 9.86
C LYS A 188 -14.21 108.46 8.66
N LYS A 189 -14.43 107.96 7.44
CA LYS A 189 -13.95 108.62 6.21
C LYS A 189 -14.52 110.03 6.04
N ALA A 190 -15.79 110.25 6.35
CA ALA A 190 -16.40 111.57 6.26
C ALA A 190 -15.76 112.55 7.26
N LYS A 191 -15.50 112.12 8.50
CA LYS A 191 -14.77 112.92 9.51
C LYS A 191 -13.33 113.20 9.09
N GLU A 192 -12.62 112.22 8.51
CA GLU A 192 -11.27 112.41 7.96
C GLU A 192 -11.25 113.43 6.82
N ILE A 193 -12.20 113.36 5.87
CA ILE A 193 -12.32 114.32 4.76
C ILE A 193 -12.64 115.72 5.28
N MET A 194 -13.56 115.86 6.24
CA MET A 194 -13.85 117.15 6.86
C MET A 194 -12.64 117.73 7.60
N GLY A 195 -11.87 116.87 8.29
CA GLY A 195 -10.62 117.27 8.95
C GLY A 195 -9.57 117.77 7.96
N LEU A 196 -9.43 117.12 6.79
CA LEU A 196 -8.55 117.54 5.70
C LEU A 196 -9.01 118.83 5.00
N ALA A 197 -10.31 119.18 5.05
CA ALA A 197 -10.85 120.38 4.42
C ALA A 197 -10.77 121.65 5.28
N ILE A 198 -10.50 121.51 6.59
CA ILE A 198 -10.35 122.63 7.55
C ILE A 198 -8.88 123.04 7.71
N GLN A 199 -7.94 122.22 7.23
CA GLN A 199 -6.50 122.50 7.15
C GLN A 199 -6.15 123.23 5.86
#